data_AF-A0A3K0TDY1-F1
#
_entry.id   AF-A0A3K0TDY1-F1
#
_cell.length_a   1.000
_cell.length_b   1.000
_cell.length_c   1.000
_cell.angle_alpha   90.00
_cell.angle_beta   90.00
_cell.angle_gamma   90.00
#
_symmetry.space_group_name_H-M   'P 1'
#
loop_
_entity.id
_entity.type
_entity.pdbx_description
1 polymer ?
#
loop_
_entity_poly.entity_id
_entity_poly.type
_entity_poly.pdbx_seq_one_letter_code
_entity_poly.pdbx_strand_id
1 'polypeptide(L)'
;MEKIVGNRSKNTDVLILKGMLNNLKDGLNNFELLLKLQFKILACVMRCERKIKSLKKDNAHLRSALKKSRLPKEKSLAVKEKIKYNSEVINAEKFKIYTYKMFGDAVAFLYIDKYTIKQLYYNVHNYNVKETSGDLSGKSGLREEWECVKLACDNKVPALLHDITMSIRHGDVSLLGKDEPFIIEMKSSSNTNKRVERQKSNLEKLGSFIAKDEAENFRGIPLLIRRNLLTEEESYSQILNECLNDCRSKGMALVEAEKGFYICAVREGNMASMLENIDFDEKKEVFPIFLNQYKNNGEWLPLTPFTLLINDPYDLHDFIEGELTIACFLML
;
A
#
# COMPACT_ATOMS: atom_id res chain seq x y z
N MET A 1 -34.84 -1.82 -23.53
CA MET A 1 -34.29 -2.20 -22.22
C MET A 1 -33.19 -1.21 -21.89
N GLU A 2 -33.55 -0.20 -21.11
CA GLU A 2 -32.64 0.84 -20.64
C GLU A 2 -31.56 0.19 -19.78
N LYS A 3 -30.29 0.49 -20.11
CA LYS A 3 -29.16 0.13 -19.26
C LYS A 3 -29.35 0.86 -17.93
N ILE A 4 -29.59 0.10 -16.87
CA ILE A 4 -29.39 0.56 -15.50
C ILE A 4 -27.90 0.87 -15.40
N VAL A 5 -27.53 2.12 -15.67
CA VAL A 5 -26.25 2.70 -15.24
C VAL A 5 -26.32 2.66 -13.73
N GLY A 6 -25.76 1.59 -13.17
CA GLY A 6 -25.69 1.40 -11.74
C GLY A 6 -24.93 2.59 -11.17
N ASN A 7 -25.67 3.49 -10.55
CA ASN A 7 -25.15 4.51 -9.66
C ASN A 7 -24.60 3.79 -8.41
N ARG A 8 -23.52 3.03 -8.59
CA ARG A 8 -22.74 2.46 -7.50
C ARG A 8 -22.03 3.65 -6.88
N SER A 9 -22.47 4.06 -5.70
CA SER A 9 -21.79 5.04 -4.84
C SER A 9 -20.29 4.75 -4.87
N LYS A 10 -19.52 5.52 -5.67
CA LYS A 10 -18.06 5.40 -5.72
C LYS A 10 -17.54 5.48 -4.29
N ASN A 11 -16.49 4.72 -3.97
CA ASN A 11 -15.94 4.73 -2.62
C ASN A 11 -15.40 6.13 -2.31
N THR A 12 -16.19 6.95 -1.62
CA THR A 12 -15.91 8.36 -1.37
C THR A 12 -14.60 8.55 -0.61
N ASP A 13 -14.21 7.57 0.21
CA ASP A 13 -12.96 7.66 0.99
C ASP A 13 -11.72 7.64 0.08
N VAL A 14 -11.70 6.85 -1.00
CA VAL A 14 -10.56 6.80 -1.94
C VAL A 14 -10.39 8.14 -2.65
N LEU A 15 -11.49 8.72 -3.14
CA LEU A 15 -11.47 10.01 -3.83
C LEU A 15 -10.99 11.13 -2.89
N ILE A 16 -11.49 11.15 -1.65
CA ILE A 16 -11.07 12.13 -0.62
C ILE A 16 -9.59 11.97 -0.30
N LEU A 17 -9.13 10.74 -0.02
CA LEU A 17 -7.73 10.47 0.31
C LEU A 17 -6.81 10.86 -0.84
N LYS A 18 -7.21 10.60 -2.09
CA LYS A 18 -6.42 10.97 -3.27
C LYS A 18 -6.35 12.48 -3.47
N GLY A 19 -7.45 13.21 -3.30
CA GLY A 19 -7.43 14.67 -3.34
C GLY A 19 -6.49 15.25 -2.27
N MET A 20 -6.56 14.74 -1.04
CA MET A 20 -5.67 15.15 0.04
C MET A 20 -4.19 14.83 -0.26
N LEU A 21 -3.91 13.65 -0.81
CA LEU A 21 -2.56 13.22 -1.17
C LEU A 21 -1.96 14.10 -2.29
N ASN A 22 -2.73 14.40 -3.34
CA ASN A 22 -2.29 15.28 -4.41
C ASN A 22 -1.95 16.67 -3.87
N ASN A 23 -2.84 17.25 -3.06
CA ASN A 23 -2.60 18.55 -2.43
C ASN A 23 -1.39 18.55 -1.49
N LEU A 24 -1.12 17.42 -0.81
CA LEU A 24 0.07 17.28 0.04
C LEU A 24 1.35 17.19 -0.80
N LYS A 25 1.33 16.45 -1.92
CA LYS A 25 2.46 16.34 -2.86
C LYS A 25 2.91 17.71 -3.36
N ASP A 26 1.97 18.61 -3.63
CA ASP A 26 2.25 19.98 -4.09
C ASP A 26 2.72 20.92 -2.96
N GLY A 27 2.62 20.49 -1.70
CA GLY A 27 2.90 21.31 -0.52
C GLY A 27 3.35 20.49 0.68
N LEU A 28 4.56 19.91 0.62
CA LEU A 28 5.08 19.01 1.66
C LEU A 28 5.22 19.65 3.07
N ASN A 29 5.27 20.98 3.14
CA ASN A 29 5.30 21.73 4.42
C ASN A 29 3.89 21.98 5.01
N ASN A 30 2.84 21.45 4.38
CA ASN A 30 1.48 21.55 4.91
C ASN A 30 1.25 20.49 6.01
N PHE A 31 1.80 20.76 7.20
CA PHE A 31 1.73 19.86 8.36
C PHE A 31 0.30 19.57 8.81
N GLU A 32 -0.62 20.53 8.66
CA GLU A 32 -2.04 20.32 8.99
C GLU A 32 -2.68 19.30 8.04
N LEU A 33 -2.42 19.41 6.74
CA LEU A 33 -2.90 18.45 5.74
C LEU A 33 -2.26 17.08 5.93
N LEU A 34 -0.96 17.02 6.24
CA LEU A 34 -0.25 15.78 6.58
C LEU A 34 -0.94 15.06 7.74
N LEU A 35 -1.23 15.76 8.85
CA LEU A 35 -1.95 15.19 9.98
C LEU A 35 -3.36 14.73 9.60
N LYS A 36 -4.14 15.58 8.90
CA LYS A 36 -5.49 15.22 8.47
C LYS A 36 -5.51 13.98 7.59
N LEU A 37 -4.57 13.86 6.66
CA LEU A 37 -4.45 12.73 5.74
C LEU A 37 -4.15 11.45 6.52
N GLN A 38 -3.11 11.45 7.35
CA GLN A 38 -2.75 10.29 8.17
C GLN A 38 -3.90 9.85 9.09
N PHE A 39 -4.57 10.80 9.74
CA PHE A 39 -5.71 10.51 10.60
C PHE A 39 -6.90 9.91 9.82
N LYS A 40 -7.18 10.42 8.63
CA LYS A 40 -8.24 9.88 7.76
C LYS A 40 -7.92 8.44 7.34
N ILE A 41 -6.67 8.15 6.96
CA ILE A 41 -6.20 6.79 6.65
C ILE A 41 -6.41 5.87 7.86
N LEU A 42 -5.94 6.30 9.03
CA LEU A 42 -6.08 5.58 10.29
C LEU A 42 -7.55 5.25 10.59
N ALA A 43 -8.44 6.24 10.49
CA ALA A 43 -9.87 6.08 10.74
C ALA A 43 -10.52 5.09 9.76
N CYS A 44 -10.13 5.11 8.48
CA CYS A 44 -10.61 4.16 7.46
C CYS A 44 -10.14 2.73 7.77
N VAL A 45 -8.87 2.53 8.09
CA VAL A 45 -8.31 1.22 8.47
C VAL A 45 -9.03 0.66 9.71
N MET A 46 -9.15 1.45 10.77
CA MET A 46 -9.82 1.05 12.01
C MET A 46 -11.30 0.71 11.81
N ARG A 47 -11.97 1.31 10.81
CA ARG A 47 -13.37 0.98 10.47
C ARG A 47 -13.46 -0.42 9.86
N CYS A 48 -12.58 -0.73 8.91
CA CYS A 48 -12.49 -2.05 8.28
C CYS A 48 -12.15 -3.13 9.31
N GLU A 49 -11.16 -2.89 10.18
CA GLU A 49 -10.77 -3.84 11.23
C GLU A 49 -11.92 -4.16 12.19
N ARG A 50 -12.67 -3.15 12.65
CA ARG A 50 -13.86 -3.34 13.49
C ARG A 50 -14.91 -4.22 12.80
N LYS A 51 -15.14 -4.00 11.50
CA LYS A 51 -16.07 -4.82 10.70
C LYS A 51 -15.59 -6.26 10.60
N ILE A 52 -14.31 -6.47 10.29
CA ILE A 52 -13.69 -7.80 10.24
C ILE A 52 -13.83 -8.52 11.58
N LYS A 53 -13.54 -7.84 12.69
CA LYS A 53 -13.65 -8.39 14.05
C LYS A 53 -15.08 -8.85 14.36
N SER A 54 -16.08 -8.04 14.03
CA SER A 54 -17.50 -8.41 14.20
C SER A 54 -17.84 -9.65 13.38
N LEU A 55 -17.51 -9.67 12.08
CA LEU A 55 -17.81 -10.79 11.19
C LEU A 55 -17.11 -12.09 11.61
N LYS A 56 -15.87 -12.01 12.10
CA LYS A 56 -15.16 -13.16 12.66
C LYS A 56 -15.87 -13.72 13.91
N LYS A 57 -16.35 -12.84 14.80
CA LYS A 57 -17.13 -13.24 15.98
C LYS A 57 -18.44 -13.93 15.58
N ASP A 58 -19.16 -13.35 14.61
CA ASP A 58 -20.41 -13.94 14.08
C ASP A 58 -20.16 -15.31 13.45
N ASN A 59 -19.10 -15.44 12.64
CA ASN A 59 -18.69 -16.72 12.06
C ASN A 59 -18.35 -17.77 13.13
N ALA A 60 -17.70 -17.37 14.23
CA ALA A 60 -17.41 -18.28 15.34
C ALA A 60 -18.71 -18.78 16.01
N HIS A 61 -19.69 -17.89 16.22
CA HIS A 61 -21.00 -18.27 16.76
C HIS A 61 -21.76 -19.20 15.82
N LEU A 62 -21.80 -18.90 14.52
CA LEU A 62 -22.46 -19.73 13.50
C LEU A 62 -21.82 -21.13 13.41
N ARG A 63 -20.49 -21.22 13.45
CA ARG A 63 -19.77 -22.50 13.49
C ARG A 63 -20.07 -23.30 14.77
N SER A 64 -20.22 -22.62 15.90
CA SER A 64 -20.62 -23.26 17.16
C SER A 64 -22.04 -23.84 17.07
N ALA A 65 -22.99 -23.10 16.48
CA ALA A 65 -24.36 -23.55 16.27
C ALA A 65 -24.43 -24.80 15.37
N LEU A 66 -23.65 -24.85 14.28
CA LEU A 66 -23.56 -26.04 13.41
C LEU A 66 -23.06 -27.29 14.16
N LYS A 67 -22.18 -27.13 15.16
CA LYS A 67 -21.62 -28.24 15.93
C LYS A 67 -22.56 -28.73 17.03
N LYS A 68 -23.23 -27.80 17.71
CA LYS A 68 -24.00 -28.08 18.94
C LYS A 68 -25.47 -28.36 18.68
N SER A 69 -26.03 -27.77 17.63
CA SER A 69 -27.44 -27.90 17.31
C SER A 69 -27.56 -28.88 16.15
N ARG A 70 -28.30 -29.98 16.32
CA ARG A 70 -28.71 -30.89 15.23
C ARG A 70 -29.70 -30.15 14.31
N LEU A 71 -29.22 -29.12 13.62
CA LEU A 71 -30.02 -28.25 12.79
C LEU A 71 -30.60 -29.06 11.62
N PRO A 72 -31.86 -28.84 11.25
CA PRO A 72 -32.42 -29.33 10.00
C PRO A 72 -31.53 -28.95 8.81
N LYS A 73 -31.52 -29.80 7.77
CA LYS A 73 -30.64 -29.65 6.59
C LYS A 73 -30.68 -28.24 5.98
N GLU A 74 -31.87 -27.68 5.80
CA GLU A 74 -32.06 -26.32 5.25
C GLU A 74 -31.42 -25.24 6.11
N LYS A 75 -31.62 -25.28 7.43
CA LYS A 75 -31.00 -24.33 8.36
C LYS A 75 -29.48 -24.47 8.37
N SER A 76 -28.97 -25.69 8.26
CA SER A 76 -27.52 -25.95 8.15
C SER A 76 -26.92 -25.34 6.87
N LEU A 77 -27.62 -25.47 5.73
CA LEU A 77 -27.21 -24.87 4.46
C LEU A 77 -27.16 -23.35 4.54
N ALA A 78 -28.23 -22.71 5.03
CA ALA A 78 -28.29 -21.26 5.19
C ALA A 78 -27.16 -20.72 6.09
N VAL A 79 -26.83 -21.43 7.18
CA VAL A 79 -25.71 -21.04 8.05
C VAL A 79 -24.35 -21.13 7.32
N LYS A 80 -24.13 -22.19 6.52
CA LYS A 80 -22.90 -22.34 5.73
C LYS A 80 -22.76 -21.24 4.67
N GLU A 81 -23.84 -20.90 3.98
CA GLU A 81 -23.89 -19.80 3.02
C GLU A 81 -23.57 -18.46 3.70
N LYS A 82 -24.14 -18.22 4.88
CA LYS A 82 -23.84 -17.00 5.65
C LYS A 82 -22.36 -16.92 6.06
N ILE A 83 -21.75 -18.03 6.48
CA ILE A 83 -20.32 -18.09 6.81
C ILE A 83 -19.47 -17.79 5.57
N LYS A 84 -19.83 -18.34 4.41
CA LYS A 84 -19.16 -18.08 3.13
C LYS A 84 -19.23 -16.60 2.78
N TYR A 85 -20.44 -16.02 2.76
CA TYR A 85 -20.66 -14.60 2.51
C TYR A 85 -19.85 -13.71 3.47
N ASN A 86 -19.90 -13.98 4.78
CA ASN A 86 -19.12 -13.23 5.75
C ASN A 86 -17.61 -13.32 5.48
N SER A 87 -17.12 -14.46 4.98
CA SER A 87 -15.70 -14.65 4.64
C SER A 87 -15.30 -13.84 3.41
N GLU A 88 -16.16 -13.77 2.39
CA GLU A 88 -15.98 -12.91 1.21
C GLU A 88 -15.93 -11.43 1.61
N VAL A 89 -16.85 -10.99 2.47
CA VAL A 89 -16.85 -9.61 3.00
C VAL A 89 -15.58 -9.33 3.81
N ILE A 90 -15.10 -10.28 4.64
CA ILE A 90 -13.82 -10.12 5.36
C ILE A 90 -12.66 -9.91 4.38
N ASN A 91 -12.61 -10.65 3.27
CA ASN A 91 -11.56 -10.49 2.27
C ASN A 91 -11.65 -9.14 1.56
N ALA A 92 -12.86 -8.67 1.22
CA ALA A 92 -13.07 -7.34 0.67
C ALA A 92 -12.61 -6.22 1.64
N GLU A 93 -12.90 -6.34 2.93
CA GLU A 93 -12.44 -5.38 3.94
C GLU A 93 -10.91 -5.41 4.14
N LYS A 94 -10.27 -6.58 4.03
CA LYS A 94 -8.80 -6.68 4.04
C LYS A 94 -8.18 -5.98 2.84
N PHE A 95 -8.77 -6.14 1.66
CA PHE A 95 -8.33 -5.45 0.46
C PHE A 95 -8.46 -3.93 0.60
N LYS A 96 -9.56 -3.44 1.19
CA LYS A 96 -9.70 -2.02 1.54
C LYS A 96 -8.60 -1.53 2.49
N ILE A 97 -8.26 -2.30 3.52
CA ILE A 97 -7.13 -1.97 4.41
C ILE A 97 -5.83 -1.85 3.62
N TYR A 98 -5.54 -2.82 2.75
CA TYR A 98 -4.38 -2.76 1.85
C TYR A 98 -4.39 -1.47 1.03
N THR A 99 -5.49 -1.13 0.36
CA THR A 99 -5.64 0.10 -0.41
C THR A 99 -5.42 1.36 0.45
N TYR A 100 -6.01 1.45 1.64
CA TYR A 100 -5.84 2.60 2.52
C TYR A 100 -4.38 2.73 3.00
N LYS A 101 -3.71 1.61 3.29
CA LYS A 101 -2.31 1.64 3.66
C LYS A 101 -1.37 1.97 2.50
N MET A 102 -1.78 1.75 1.25
CA MET A 102 -1.05 2.28 0.08
C MET A 102 -1.08 3.83 0.02
N PHE A 103 -2.07 4.49 0.63
CA PHE A 103 -1.99 5.94 0.86
C PHE A 103 -1.01 6.29 1.99
N GLY A 104 -0.89 5.45 3.02
CA GLY A 104 0.13 5.64 4.05
C GLY A 104 1.54 5.47 3.50
N ASP A 105 1.76 4.46 2.66
CA ASP A 105 3.02 4.31 1.91
C ASP A 105 3.23 5.50 0.99
N ALA A 106 2.20 6.04 0.32
CA ALA A 106 2.37 7.23 -0.50
C ALA A 106 2.87 8.42 0.31
N VAL A 107 2.35 8.63 1.52
CA VAL A 107 2.89 9.66 2.43
C VAL A 107 4.37 9.37 2.73
N ALA A 108 4.75 8.13 3.03
CA ALA A 108 6.16 7.79 3.25
C ALA A 108 7.05 8.15 2.05
N PHE A 109 6.64 7.77 0.84
CA PHE A 109 7.38 8.00 -0.41
C PHE A 109 7.47 9.48 -0.81
N LEU A 110 6.63 10.36 -0.25
CA LEU A 110 6.76 11.81 -0.46
C LEU A 110 7.90 12.44 0.35
N TYR A 111 8.33 11.80 1.44
CA TYR A 111 9.33 12.37 2.36
C TYR A 111 10.60 11.53 2.52
N ILE A 112 10.54 10.24 2.19
CA ILE A 112 11.65 9.30 2.37
C ILE A 112 12.04 8.75 1.01
N ASP A 113 13.35 8.73 0.74
CA ASP A 113 13.88 8.07 -0.46
C ASP A 113 13.41 6.62 -0.57
N LYS A 114 13.00 6.21 -1.77
CA LYS A 114 12.44 4.87 -2.02
C LYS A 114 13.43 3.75 -1.70
N TYR A 115 14.73 3.97 -1.85
CA TYR A 115 15.74 2.98 -1.52
C TYR A 115 15.95 2.88 -0.01
N THR A 116 15.79 3.98 0.75
CA THR A 116 15.66 3.92 2.21
C THR A 116 14.42 3.14 2.62
N ILE A 117 13.25 3.41 2.05
CA ILE A 117 12.01 2.67 2.35
C ILE A 117 12.19 1.17 2.12
N LYS A 118 12.87 0.77 1.04
CA LYS A 118 13.22 -0.64 0.79
C LYS A 118 14.03 -1.25 1.93
N GLN A 119 14.92 -0.47 2.58
CA GLN A 119 15.63 -0.95 3.78
C GLN A 119 14.70 -1.12 4.99
N LEU A 120 13.66 -0.31 5.11
CA LEU A 120 12.68 -0.38 6.21
C LEU A 120 11.65 -1.52 6.06
N TYR A 121 11.64 -2.20 4.92
CA TYR A 121 10.70 -3.30 4.63
C TYR A 121 11.19 -4.67 5.10
N TYR A 122 12.49 -4.95 4.92
CA TYR A 122 13.07 -6.26 5.22
C TYR A 122 13.56 -6.37 6.67
N ASN A 123 13.76 -7.61 7.12
CA ASN A 123 14.45 -7.91 8.36
C ASN A 123 15.91 -7.37 8.34
N VAL A 124 16.52 -7.20 9.51
CA VAL A 124 17.94 -6.81 9.63
C VAL A 124 18.90 -7.99 9.50
N HIS A 125 18.40 -9.22 9.67
CA HIS A 125 19.20 -10.45 9.64
C HIS A 125 19.25 -11.11 8.25
N ASN A 126 18.26 -10.85 7.39
CA ASN A 126 18.19 -11.35 6.01
C ASN A 126 17.20 -10.50 5.18
N TYR A 127 17.04 -10.84 3.90
CA TYR A 127 16.07 -10.19 3.00
C TYR A 127 14.66 -10.77 3.08
N ASN A 128 14.32 -11.47 4.17
CA ASN A 128 12.92 -11.82 4.40
C ASN A 128 12.15 -10.58 4.79
N VAL A 129 10.92 -10.48 4.32
CA VAL A 129 10.00 -9.41 4.68
C VAL A 129 9.77 -9.45 6.20
N LYS A 130 9.92 -8.30 6.87
CA LYS A 130 9.64 -8.22 8.31
C LYS A 130 8.15 -8.41 8.57
N GLU A 131 7.77 -9.08 9.64
CA GLU A 131 6.36 -9.23 10.02
C GLU A 131 5.69 -7.86 10.24
N THR A 132 4.45 -7.71 9.77
CA THR A 132 3.65 -6.51 10.03
C THR A 132 3.20 -6.46 11.48
N SER A 133 3.05 -5.25 12.02
CA SER A 133 2.33 -5.00 13.27
C SER A 133 0.90 -5.57 13.19
N GLY A 134 0.39 -6.08 14.31
CA GLY A 134 -1.00 -6.57 14.39
C GLY A 134 -2.04 -5.45 14.35
N ASP A 135 -3.33 -5.82 14.34
CA ASP A 135 -4.51 -4.94 14.24
C ASP A 135 -4.39 -3.65 15.09
N LEU A 136 -4.75 -2.50 14.51
CA LEU A 136 -4.71 -1.19 15.17
C LEU A 136 -5.76 -1.07 16.28
N SER A 137 -6.91 -1.70 16.08
CA SER A 137 -8.07 -1.59 16.97
C SER A 137 -7.85 -2.25 18.34
N GLY A 138 -7.75 -1.40 19.38
CA GLY A 138 -7.70 -1.82 20.79
C GLY A 138 -6.32 -1.78 21.44
N LYS A 139 -5.30 -1.23 20.75
CA LYS A 139 -4.01 -0.92 21.37
C LYS A 139 -4.13 0.39 22.17
N SER A 140 -3.75 0.37 23.45
CA SER A 140 -3.60 1.60 24.23
C SER A 140 -2.53 2.52 23.63
N GLY A 141 -1.43 1.94 23.12
CA GLY A 141 -0.24 2.63 22.60
C GLY A 141 -0.43 3.54 21.38
N LEU A 142 -1.48 3.33 20.59
CA LEU A 142 -1.73 4.10 19.37
C LEU A 142 -1.98 5.60 19.68
N ARG A 143 -2.55 5.90 20.85
CA ARG A 143 -2.79 7.28 21.25
C ARG A 143 -1.48 8.02 21.48
N GLU A 144 -0.55 7.40 22.20
CA GLU A 144 0.77 7.99 22.47
C GLU A 144 1.59 8.15 21.18
N GLU A 145 1.54 7.16 20.29
CA GLU A 145 2.16 7.25 18.95
C GLU A 145 1.59 8.43 18.14
N TRP A 146 0.26 8.59 18.15
CA TRP A 146 -0.39 9.70 17.45
C TRP A 146 -0.07 11.07 18.04
N GLU A 147 -0.05 11.21 19.37
CA GLU A 147 0.35 12.46 20.03
C GLU A 147 1.81 12.84 19.71
N CYS A 148 2.70 11.85 19.56
CA CYS A 148 4.07 12.09 19.09
C CYS A 148 4.11 12.70 17.68
N VAL A 149 3.35 12.12 16.74
CA VAL A 149 3.23 12.64 15.36
C VAL A 149 2.67 14.06 15.36
N LYS A 150 1.62 14.30 16.15
CA LYS A 150 1.00 15.62 16.27
C LYS A 150 1.98 16.65 16.83
N LEU A 151 2.65 16.32 17.94
CA LEU A 151 3.63 17.20 18.57
C LEU A 151 4.76 17.60 17.61
N ALA A 152 5.28 16.64 16.83
CA ALA A 152 6.30 16.93 15.82
C ALA A 152 5.78 17.91 14.75
N CYS A 153 4.59 17.66 14.20
CA CYS A 153 3.97 18.52 13.19
C CYS A 153 3.64 19.92 13.71
N ASP A 154 3.18 20.03 14.96
CA ASP A 154 2.94 21.32 15.64
C ASP A 154 4.25 22.14 15.76
N ASN A 155 5.39 21.45 15.91
CA ASN A 155 6.73 22.03 15.91
C ASN A 155 7.39 22.10 14.51
N LYS A 156 6.59 22.01 13.43
CA LYS A 156 7.05 22.14 12.03
C LYS A 156 8.05 21.07 11.59
N VAL A 157 8.01 19.90 12.22
CA VAL A 157 8.76 18.72 11.80
C VAL A 157 7.75 17.73 11.20
N PRO A 158 7.86 17.36 9.90
CA PRO A 158 6.98 16.36 9.33
C PRO A 158 7.23 15.02 10.04
N ALA A 159 6.16 14.28 10.31
CA ALA A 159 6.24 13.01 11.01
C ALA A 159 5.24 12.01 10.42
N LEU A 160 5.58 10.73 10.51
CA LEU A 160 4.82 9.63 9.93
C LEU A 160 4.52 8.57 10.99
N LEU A 161 3.25 8.20 11.12
CA LEU A 161 2.82 7.03 11.87
C LEU A 161 3.06 5.77 11.02
N HIS A 162 3.81 4.78 11.53
CA HIS A 162 4.12 3.60 10.72
C HIS A 162 2.95 2.63 10.60
N ASP A 163 2.05 2.61 11.58
CA ASP A 163 0.92 1.69 11.64
C ASP A 163 -0.09 1.89 10.48
N ILE A 164 -0.05 3.05 9.79
CA ILE A 164 -0.82 3.32 8.56
C ILE A 164 -0.10 2.91 7.26
N THR A 165 1.14 2.42 7.34
CA THR A 165 1.96 2.00 6.19
C THR A 165 1.99 0.47 6.08
N MET A 166 2.49 -0.04 4.95
CA MET A 166 2.85 -1.45 4.75
C MET A 166 4.34 -1.65 4.48
N SER A 167 5.01 -0.61 3.97
CA SER A 167 6.41 -0.66 3.55
C SER A 167 7.38 -0.36 4.70
N ILE A 168 6.98 0.46 5.68
CA ILE A 168 7.80 0.73 6.87
C ILE A 168 7.40 -0.23 7.99
N ARG A 169 8.32 -1.12 8.37
CA ARG A 169 8.06 -2.20 9.35
C ARG A 169 8.95 -2.14 10.58
N HIS A 170 9.68 -1.04 10.79
CA HIS A 170 10.54 -0.84 11.96
C HIS A 170 10.20 0.47 12.67
N GLY A 171 10.11 0.43 14.00
CA GLY A 171 9.65 1.55 14.81
C GLY A 171 8.15 1.80 14.67
N ASP A 172 7.66 2.77 15.42
CA ASP A 172 6.24 3.13 15.47
C ASP A 172 5.98 4.49 14.80
N VAL A 173 6.95 5.41 14.87
CA VAL A 173 6.89 6.75 14.29
C VAL A 173 8.23 7.11 13.64
N SER A 174 8.23 7.90 12.58
CA SER A 174 9.42 8.57 12.06
C SER A 174 9.28 10.08 12.05
N LEU A 175 10.36 10.78 12.38
CA LEU A 175 10.52 12.21 12.09
C LEU A 175 11.23 12.37 10.75
N LEU A 176 10.74 13.29 9.92
CA LEU A 176 11.07 13.40 8.50
C LEU A 176 11.70 14.76 8.16
N GLY A 177 12.19 15.50 9.16
CA GLY A 177 12.78 16.83 8.99
C GLY A 177 14.24 16.84 8.52
N LYS A 178 14.77 15.69 8.10
CA LYS A 178 16.14 15.49 7.60
C LYS A 178 16.08 14.58 6.36
N ASP A 179 17.20 14.48 5.65
CA ASP A 179 17.31 13.64 4.45
C ASP A 179 16.94 12.17 4.71
N GLU A 180 17.36 11.64 5.87
CA GLU A 180 17.01 10.29 6.32
C GLU A 180 16.04 10.32 7.51
N PRO A 181 15.09 9.36 7.59
CA PRO A 181 14.08 9.34 8.63
C PRO A 181 14.70 8.99 9.99
N PHE A 182 14.33 9.75 11.02
CA PHE A 182 14.65 9.41 12.39
C PHE A 182 13.55 8.54 12.99
N ILE A 183 13.82 7.24 13.14
CA ILE A 183 12.86 6.24 13.57
C ILE A 183 12.78 6.17 15.10
N ILE A 184 11.55 6.21 15.62
CA ILE A 184 11.23 6.17 17.04
C ILE A 184 10.41 4.90 17.32
N GLU A 185 10.88 4.10 18.27
CA GLU A 185 10.08 3.03 18.90
C GLU A 185 9.51 3.57 20.22
N MET A 186 8.19 3.62 20.31
CA MET A 186 7.45 4.13 21.45
C MET A 186 7.20 3.00 22.46
N LYS A 187 7.48 3.26 23.73
CA LYS A 187 7.18 2.33 24.83
C LYS A 187 6.39 3.04 25.91
N SER A 188 5.22 2.50 26.25
CA SER A 188 4.39 2.97 27.36
C SER A 188 4.79 2.39 28.73
N SER A 189 5.71 1.42 28.76
CA SER A 189 6.17 0.78 30.01
C SER A 189 7.69 0.75 30.08
N SER A 190 8.24 0.82 31.29
CA SER A 190 9.68 0.70 31.60
C SER A 190 10.23 -0.73 31.50
N ASN A 191 9.47 -1.66 30.91
CA ASN A 191 9.78 -3.08 30.95
C ASN A 191 10.91 -3.43 29.97
N THR A 192 12.06 -3.87 30.49
CA THR A 192 13.23 -4.29 29.70
C THR A 192 13.28 -5.81 29.62
N ASN A 193 12.71 -6.37 28.57
CA ASN A 193 12.83 -7.81 28.28
C ASN A 193 13.70 -8.05 27.02
N LYS A 194 14.15 -9.29 26.83
CA LYS A 194 14.98 -9.69 25.67
C LYS A 194 14.36 -9.31 24.31
N ARG A 195 13.03 -9.25 24.22
CA ARG A 195 12.33 -8.81 23.01
C ARG A 195 12.56 -7.31 22.75
N VAL A 196 12.47 -6.49 23.78
CA VAL A 196 12.70 -5.03 23.72
C VAL A 196 14.16 -4.75 23.35
N GLU A 197 15.11 -5.45 23.98
CA GLU A 197 16.54 -5.32 23.65
C GLU A 197 16.81 -5.67 22.18
N ARG A 198 16.20 -6.75 21.68
CA ARG A 198 16.33 -7.14 20.26
C ARG A 198 15.73 -6.10 19.32
N GLN A 199 14.58 -5.51 19.64
CA GLN A 199 13.98 -4.45 18.82
C GLN A 199 14.90 -3.22 18.76
N LYS A 200 15.43 -2.80 19.91
CA LYS A 200 16.39 -1.69 20.01
C LYS A 200 17.65 -1.96 19.19
N SER A 201 18.26 -3.13 19.37
CA SER A 201 19.46 -3.52 18.61
C SER A 201 19.19 -3.58 17.10
N ASN A 202 18.02 -4.06 16.67
CA ASN A 202 17.66 -4.09 15.27
C ASN A 202 17.49 -2.68 14.69
N LEU A 203 16.85 -1.77 15.43
CA LEU A 203 16.72 -0.38 15.03
C LEU A 203 18.07 0.35 14.98
N GLU A 204 18.96 0.10 15.94
CA GLU A 204 20.32 0.66 15.94
C GLU A 204 21.14 0.19 14.73
N LYS A 205 21.07 -1.11 14.39
CA LYS A 205 21.73 -1.66 13.20
C LYS A 205 21.20 -1.04 11.92
N LEU A 206 19.88 -0.95 11.79
CA LEU A 206 19.23 -0.38 10.61
C LEU A 206 19.53 1.12 10.46
N GLY A 207 19.39 1.88 11.55
CA GLY A 207 19.70 3.30 11.58
C GLY A 207 21.18 3.59 11.29
N SER A 208 22.09 2.76 11.81
CA SER A 208 23.52 2.86 11.49
C SER A 208 23.80 2.62 10.02
N PHE A 209 23.16 1.61 9.41
CA PHE A 209 23.31 1.32 7.98
C PHE A 209 22.78 2.48 7.11
N ILE A 210 21.59 2.99 7.41
CA ILE A 210 20.99 4.12 6.68
C ILE A 210 21.85 5.38 6.80
N ALA A 211 22.41 5.66 7.98
CA ALA A 211 23.22 6.86 8.20
C ALA A 211 24.62 6.80 7.60
N LYS A 212 25.19 5.60 7.40
CA LYS A 212 26.59 5.42 6.95
C LYS A 212 26.72 4.88 5.54
N ASP A 213 25.63 4.43 4.94
CA ASP A 213 25.62 3.70 3.67
C ASP A 213 26.47 2.42 3.66
N GLU A 214 26.87 1.92 4.82
CA GLU A 214 27.75 0.77 4.96
C GLU A 214 27.46 0.01 6.26
N ALA A 215 27.46 -1.32 6.18
CA ALA A 215 27.39 -2.18 7.36
C ALA A 215 28.07 -3.53 7.13
N GLU A 216 28.79 -3.97 8.16
CA GLU A 216 29.33 -5.32 8.23
C GLU A 216 28.28 -6.31 8.76
N ASN A 217 28.29 -7.54 8.24
CA ASN A 217 27.42 -8.64 8.67
C ASN A 217 25.93 -8.26 8.72
N PHE A 218 25.49 -7.42 7.77
CA PHE A 218 24.12 -6.96 7.67
C PHE A 218 23.35 -7.83 6.67
N ARG A 219 22.18 -8.32 7.07
CA ARG A 219 21.36 -9.24 6.25
C ARG A 219 22.06 -10.50 5.74
N GLY A 220 23.04 -11.00 6.48
CA GLY A 220 23.83 -12.18 6.08
C GLY A 220 24.87 -11.88 5.00
N ILE A 221 25.10 -10.60 4.68
CA ILE A 221 26.15 -10.16 3.78
C ILE A 221 27.33 -9.68 4.64
N PRO A 222 28.56 -10.19 4.42
CA PRO A 222 29.74 -9.80 5.19
C PRO A 222 30.00 -8.28 5.16
N LEU A 223 29.83 -7.66 4.00
CA LEU A 223 29.92 -6.22 3.81
C LEU A 223 28.87 -5.76 2.80
N LEU A 224 27.95 -4.90 3.25
CA LEU A 224 26.94 -4.27 2.39
C LEU A 224 27.21 -2.78 2.32
N ILE A 225 27.27 -2.25 1.09
CA ILE A 225 27.47 -0.82 0.82
C ILE A 225 26.33 -0.33 -0.08
N ARG A 226 25.64 0.74 0.33
CA ARG A 226 24.69 1.49 -0.49
C ARG A 226 25.46 2.54 -1.28
N ARG A 227 25.23 2.61 -2.59
CA ARG A 227 25.81 3.65 -3.46
C ARG A 227 24.74 4.17 -4.39
N ASN A 228 24.83 5.45 -4.70
CA ASN A 228 24.00 6.06 -5.73
C ASN A 228 24.35 5.45 -7.10
N LEU A 229 23.33 5.33 -7.94
CA LEU A 229 23.54 5.00 -9.35
C LEU A 229 24.24 6.17 -10.04
N LEU A 230 24.99 5.85 -11.10
CA LEU A 230 25.67 6.85 -11.92
C LEU A 230 24.72 7.57 -12.89
N THR A 231 23.53 7.01 -13.08
CA THR A 231 22.49 7.51 -13.97
C THR A 231 21.28 7.92 -13.15
N GLU A 232 20.61 8.97 -13.59
CA GLU A 232 19.32 9.35 -13.03
C GLU A 232 18.27 8.30 -13.36
N GLU A 233 17.24 8.21 -12.52
CA GLU A 233 16.10 7.36 -12.77
C GLU A 233 15.19 8.02 -13.80
N GLU A 234 14.89 7.31 -14.88
CA GLU A 234 13.82 7.70 -15.80
C GLU A 234 12.46 7.25 -15.26
N SER A 235 11.52 8.18 -15.19
CA SER A 235 10.17 7.92 -14.70
C SER A 235 9.13 8.11 -15.80
N TYR A 236 8.35 7.06 -16.05
CA TYR A 236 7.26 7.07 -17.02
C TYR A 236 5.90 7.44 -16.41
N SER A 237 5.89 8.06 -15.22
CA SER A 237 4.63 8.42 -14.54
C SER A 237 3.80 9.43 -15.34
N GLN A 238 4.43 10.40 -16.00
CA GLN A 238 3.71 11.35 -16.85
C GLN A 238 3.06 10.64 -18.04
N ILE A 239 3.84 9.86 -18.80
CA ILE A 239 3.38 9.10 -19.96
C ILE A 239 2.23 8.14 -19.58
N LEU A 240 2.35 7.47 -18.44
CA LEU A 240 1.26 6.64 -17.89
C LEU A 240 -0.03 7.46 -17.75
N ASN A 241 0.01 8.62 -17.10
CA ASN A 241 -1.20 9.41 -16.86
C ASN A 241 -1.78 10.05 -18.14
N GLU A 242 -0.94 10.37 -19.12
CA GLU A 242 -1.40 10.78 -20.45
C GLU A 242 -2.11 9.62 -21.16
N CYS A 243 -1.57 8.40 -21.08
CA CYS A 243 -2.22 7.20 -21.59
C CYS A 243 -3.57 6.93 -20.90
N LEU A 244 -3.65 7.11 -19.57
CA LEU A 244 -4.91 7.00 -18.83
C LEU A 244 -5.93 8.06 -19.29
N ASN A 245 -5.50 9.29 -19.54
CA ASN A 245 -6.37 10.34 -20.06
C ASN A 245 -6.96 9.97 -21.43
N ASP A 246 -6.14 9.46 -22.34
CA ASP A 246 -6.58 8.96 -23.64
C ASP A 246 -7.59 7.80 -23.49
N CYS A 247 -7.28 6.86 -22.61
CA CYS A 247 -8.12 5.70 -22.30
C CYS A 247 -9.51 6.12 -21.81
N ARG A 248 -9.64 7.20 -21.02
CA ARG A 248 -10.94 7.71 -20.57
C ARG A 248 -11.85 8.11 -21.74
N SER A 249 -11.28 8.66 -22.81
CA SER A 249 -12.05 9.13 -23.97
C SER A 249 -12.36 8.02 -24.97
N LYS A 250 -11.42 7.08 -25.15
CA LYS A 250 -11.46 6.05 -26.21
C LYS A 250 -11.88 4.66 -25.71
N GLY A 251 -11.98 4.46 -24.40
CA GLY A 251 -12.16 3.16 -23.76
C GLY A 251 -10.88 2.33 -23.63
N MET A 252 -9.88 2.59 -24.48
CA MET A 252 -8.58 1.92 -24.46
C MET A 252 -7.47 2.84 -24.99
N ALA A 253 -6.23 2.69 -24.52
CA ALA A 253 -5.07 3.44 -24.99
C ALA A 253 -3.77 2.65 -24.86
N LEU A 254 -2.87 2.85 -25.83
CA LEU A 254 -1.56 2.21 -25.93
C LEU A 254 -0.56 3.31 -26.28
N VAL A 255 0.57 3.32 -25.58
CA VAL A 255 1.69 4.23 -25.86
C VAL A 255 3.00 3.47 -25.73
N GLU A 256 3.93 3.73 -26.63
CA GLU A 256 5.34 3.34 -26.49
C GLU A 256 6.04 4.43 -25.67
N ALA A 257 6.35 4.13 -24.41
CA ALA A 257 6.95 5.08 -23.47
C ALA A 257 8.44 5.31 -23.77
N GLU A 258 9.12 4.25 -24.18
CA GLU A 258 10.43 4.25 -24.83
C GLU A 258 10.50 3.07 -25.79
N LYS A 259 11.53 3.01 -26.63
CA LYS A 259 11.66 1.96 -27.64
C LYS A 259 11.59 0.57 -27.01
N GLY A 260 10.55 -0.19 -27.34
CA GLY A 260 10.32 -1.53 -26.80
C GLY A 260 9.59 -1.59 -25.46
N PHE A 261 9.23 -0.45 -24.84
CA PHE A 261 8.44 -0.41 -23.61
C PHE A 261 7.08 0.22 -23.84
N TYR A 262 6.04 -0.60 -23.73
CA TYR A 262 4.66 -0.21 -24.03
C TYR A 262 3.82 -0.19 -22.76
N ILE A 263 2.96 0.83 -22.63
CA ILE A 263 1.96 0.95 -21.58
C ILE A 263 0.58 0.88 -22.22
N CYS A 264 -0.24 -0.06 -21.74
CA CYS A 264 -1.60 -0.31 -22.19
C CYS A 264 -2.59 -0.09 -21.05
N ALA A 265 -3.66 0.66 -21.33
CA ALA A 265 -4.75 0.93 -20.42
C ALA A 265 -6.09 0.59 -21.08
N VAL A 266 -6.93 -0.20 -20.40
CA VAL A 266 -8.22 -0.69 -20.92
C VAL A 266 -9.31 -0.51 -19.89
N ARG A 267 -10.39 0.16 -20.31
CA ARG A 267 -11.67 0.30 -19.59
C ARG A 267 -12.79 -0.44 -20.32
N GLU A 268 -12.77 -0.35 -21.64
CA GLU A 268 -13.73 -1.01 -22.54
C GLU A 268 -12.98 -1.74 -23.66
N GLY A 269 -13.49 -2.90 -24.07
CA GLY A 269 -12.90 -3.69 -25.16
C GLY A 269 -11.89 -4.74 -24.67
N ASN A 270 -10.98 -5.14 -25.57
CA ASN A 270 -10.04 -6.23 -25.35
C ASN A 270 -8.60 -5.73 -25.51
N MET A 271 -7.73 -6.06 -24.55
CA MET A 271 -6.30 -5.74 -24.62
C MET A 271 -5.62 -6.41 -25.82
N ALA A 272 -6.03 -7.62 -26.22
CA ALA A 272 -5.42 -8.35 -27.31
C ALA A 272 -5.47 -7.58 -28.65
N SER A 273 -6.59 -6.91 -28.96
CA SER A 273 -6.72 -6.14 -30.20
C SER A 273 -5.80 -4.92 -30.26
N MET A 274 -5.33 -4.43 -29.11
CA MET A 274 -4.34 -3.36 -29.07
C MET A 274 -2.94 -3.89 -29.37
N LEU A 275 -2.63 -5.08 -28.86
CA LEU A 275 -1.34 -5.73 -29.03
C LEU A 275 -1.14 -6.21 -30.47
N GLU A 276 -2.20 -6.54 -31.21
CA GLU A 276 -2.12 -6.85 -32.64
C GLU A 276 -1.52 -5.71 -33.50
N ASN A 277 -1.58 -4.47 -33.02
CA ASN A 277 -1.02 -3.31 -33.72
C ASN A 277 0.46 -3.03 -33.37
N ILE A 278 1.05 -3.81 -32.46
CA ILE A 278 2.47 -3.72 -32.13
C ILE A 278 3.20 -4.73 -33.01
N ASP A 279 4.23 -4.26 -33.72
CA ASP A 279 5.12 -5.14 -34.48
C ASP A 279 6.03 -5.89 -33.50
N PHE A 280 5.50 -6.98 -32.95
CA PHE A 280 6.27 -7.88 -32.12
C PHE A 280 7.26 -8.65 -33.00
N ASP A 281 8.51 -8.20 -33.00
CA ASP A 281 9.62 -8.98 -33.56
C ASP A 281 9.64 -10.36 -32.88
N GLU A 282 9.31 -11.42 -33.63
CA GLU A 282 9.24 -12.80 -33.14
C GLU A 282 10.56 -13.29 -32.51
N LYS A 283 11.67 -12.58 -32.75
CA LYS A 283 12.98 -12.87 -32.18
C LYS A 283 13.23 -12.23 -30.81
N LYS A 284 12.34 -11.35 -30.36
CA LYS A 284 12.48 -10.62 -29.09
C LYS A 284 11.62 -11.24 -27.99
N GLU A 285 12.17 -11.28 -26.79
CA GLU A 285 11.42 -11.74 -25.62
C GLU A 285 10.47 -10.62 -25.15
N VAL A 286 9.21 -10.97 -24.92
CA VAL A 286 8.20 -10.05 -24.40
C VAL A 286 7.94 -10.36 -22.93
N PHE A 287 8.13 -9.37 -22.07
CA PHE A 287 7.87 -9.44 -20.64
C PHE A 287 6.61 -8.66 -20.30
N PRO A 288 5.45 -9.35 -20.10
CA PRO A 288 4.23 -8.69 -19.71
C PRO A 288 4.19 -8.45 -18.19
N ILE A 289 3.82 -7.25 -17.79
CA ILE A 289 3.66 -6.84 -16.39
C ILE A 289 2.22 -6.35 -16.20
N PHE A 290 1.39 -7.14 -15.54
CA PHE A 290 -0.02 -6.78 -15.28
C PHE A 290 -0.16 -6.09 -13.93
N LEU A 291 -0.27 -4.76 -13.92
CA LEU A 291 -0.34 -3.99 -12.66
C LEU A 291 -1.55 -4.39 -11.81
N ASN A 292 -2.69 -4.73 -12.43
CA ASN A 292 -3.85 -5.23 -11.68
C ASN A 292 -3.56 -6.53 -10.93
N GLN A 293 -2.72 -7.43 -11.46
CA GLN A 293 -2.32 -8.66 -10.77
C GLN A 293 -1.46 -8.32 -9.55
N TYR A 294 -0.45 -7.47 -9.71
CA TYR A 294 0.40 -7.02 -8.59
C TYR A 294 -0.43 -6.39 -7.45
N LYS A 295 -1.41 -5.54 -7.80
CA LYS A 295 -2.35 -4.95 -6.83
C LYS A 295 -3.18 -6.03 -6.13
N ASN A 296 -3.82 -6.92 -6.90
CA ASN A 296 -4.79 -7.87 -6.37
C ASN A 296 -4.12 -8.98 -5.53
N ASN A 297 -2.87 -9.31 -5.84
CA ASN A 297 -2.08 -10.31 -5.12
C ASN A 297 -1.32 -9.73 -3.91
N GLY A 298 -1.28 -8.40 -3.76
CA GLY A 298 -0.52 -7.73 -2.70
C GLY A 298 1.00 -7.73 -2.94
N GLU A 299 1.43 -7.86 -4.19
CA GLU A 299 2.83 -7.96 -4.62
C GLU A 299 3.49 -6.59 -4.89
N TRP A 300 2.76 -5.50 -4.68
CA TRP A 300 3.24 -4.14 -4.93
C TRP A 300 4.37 -3.69 -3.99
N LEU A 301 4.57 -4.34 -2.84
CA LEU A 301 5.47 -3.85 -1.80
C LEU A 301 6.92 -4.35 -2.01
N PRO A 302 7.96 -3.51 -1.82
CA PRO A 302 7.94 -2.11 -1.40
C PRO A 302 8.19 -1.15 -2.60
N LEU A 303 7.42 -1.28 -3.69
CA LEU A 303 7.52 -0.39 -4.85
C LEU A 303 6.80 0.94 -4.59
N THR A 304 7.10 1.95 -5.41
CA THR A 304 6.37 3.23 -5.42
C THR A 304 4.86 2.98 -5.48
N PRO A 305 4.08 3.46 -4.50
CA PRO A 305 2.65 3.15 -4.40
C PRO A 305 1.87 3.57 -5.65
N PHE A 306 0.95 2.72 -6.11
CA PHE A 306 0.07 3.06 -7.24
C PHE A 306 -0.78 4.33 -6.98
N THR A 307 -1.01 4.67 -5.72
CA THR A 307 -1.66 5.91 -5.27
C THR A 307 -0.85 7.17 -5.57
N LEU A 308 0.47 7.07 -5.78
CA LEU A 308 1.32 8.15 -6.30
C LEU A 308 1.49 8.10 -7.82
N LEU A 309 1.42 6.91 -8.41
CA LEU A 309 1.61 6.74 -9.86
C LEU A 309 0.41 7.21 -10.68
N ILE A 310 -0.82 6.96 -10.20
CA ILE A 310 -2.06 7.37 -10.85
C ILE A 310 -2.52 8.69 -10.25
N ASN A 311 -2.59 9.76 -11.04
CA ASN A 311 -2.84 11.14 -10.56
C ASN A 311 -4.32 11.46 -10.42
N ASP A 312 -5.14 11.04 -11.38
CA ASP A 312 -6.58 11.33 -11.37
C ASP A 312 -7.29 10.46 -10.31
N PRO A 313 -8.11 11.07 -9.43
CA PRO A 313 -8.83 10.33 -8.40
C PRO A 313 -9.79 9.25 -8.94
N TYR A 314 -10.41 9.49 -10.09
CA TYR A 314 -11.35 8.54 -10.68
C TYR A 314 -10.62 7.41 -11.40
N ASP A 315 -9.51 7.69 -12.09
CA ASP A 315 -8.67 6.62 -12.66
C ASP A 315 -8.13 5.70 -11.56
N LEU A 316 -7.68 6.27 -10.43
CA LEU A 316 -7.24 5.48 -9.28
C LEU A 316 -8.38 4.63 -8.70
N HIS A 317 -9.58 5.23 -8.54
CA HIS A 317 -10.75 4.51 -8.04
C HIS A 317 -11.12 3.33 -8.96
N ASP A 318 -11.20 3.57 -10.27
CA ASP A 318 -11.54 2.54 -11.25
C ASP A 318 -10.47 1.44 -11.32
N PHE A 319 -9.18 1.79 -11.18
CA PHE A 319 -8.09 0.80 -11.08
C PHE A 319 -8.26 -0.10 -9.85
N ILE A 320 -8.59 0.49 -8.69
CA ILE A 320 -8.81 -0.25 -7.46
C ILE A 320 -9.99 -1.22 -7.59
N GLU A 321 -11.12 -0.76 -8.15
CA GLU A 321 -12.33 -1.57 -8.36
C GLU A 321 -12.20 -2.59 -9.49
N GLY A 322 -11.21 -2.45 -10.37
CA GLY A 322 -10.98 -3.35 -11.51
C GLY A 322 -11.69 -2.95 -12.79
N GLU A 323 -12.26 -1.74 -12.84
CA GLU A 323 -12.88 -1.14 -14.04
C GLU A 323 -11.84 -0.48 -14.96
N LEU A 324 -10.60 -0.31 -14.49
CA LEU A 324 -9.44 0.08 -15.29
C LEU A 324 -8.35 -0.99 -15.15
N THR A 325 -7.95 -1.57 -16.28
CA THR A 325 -6.84 -2.50 -16.38
C THR A 325 -5.62 -1.79 -16.95
N ILE A 326 -4.46 -1.95 -16.31
CA ILE A 326 -3.19 -1.40 -16.76
C ILE A 326 -2.18 -2.55 -16.89
N ALA A 327 -1.54 -2.65 -18.05
CA ALA A 327 -0.47 -3.59 -18.30
C ALA A 327 0.68 -2.88 -19.01
N CYS A 328 1.90 -3.33 -18.72
CA CYS A 328 3.08 -2.89 -19.43
C CYS A 328 3.74 -4.07 -20.15
N PHE A 329 4.35 -3.82 -21.29
CA PHE A 329 5.03 -4.84 -22.09
C PHE A 329 6.44 -4.34 -22.40
N LEU A 330 7.45 -5.10 -21.98
CA LEU A 330 8.85 -4.81 -22.28
C LEU A 330 9.37 -5.82 -23.31
N MET A 331 9.89 -5.31 -24.42
CA MET A 331 10.49 -6.08 -25.50
C MET A 331 12.01 -5.97 -25.38
N LEU A 332 12.67 -7.08 -25.06
CA LEU A 332 14.13 -7.15 -24.92
C LEU A 332 14.82 -7.60 -26.21
#